data_AF-A0A2J7VYL5-F1
#
_entry.id   AF-A0A2J7VYL5-F1
#
_cell.length_a   1.000
_cell.length_b   1.000
_cell.length_c   1.000
_cell.angle_alpha   90.00
_cell.angle_beta   90.00
_cell.angle_gamma   90.00
#
_symmetry.space_group_name_H-M   'P 1'
#
loop_
_entity.id
_entity.type
_entity.pdbx_description
1 polymer ?
#
loop_
_entity_poly.entity_id
_entity_poly.type
_entity_poly.pdbx_seq_one_letter_code
_entity_poly.pdbx_strand_id
1 'polypeptide(L)'
;MNLSPIIAAAALSCLFAVNANAEQYHGVLQFKSTASRAEVQAQALATSHAPDPFREGAYAGVAPALGGQIDKTNVHAQALTAARAGNPFGDSAGAGVASVFPGAVDRQAVRAEARATAARGVAEALQ
;
A
#
# COMPACT_ATOMS: atom_id res chain seq x y z
N MET A 1 69.56 54.49 -3.28
CA MET A 1 68.26 54.09 -2.68
C MET A 1 68.50 52.83 -1.86
N ASN A 2 68.09 52.79 -0.59
CA ASN A 2 68.32 51.64 0.29
C ASN A 2 67.19 50.61 0.10
N LEU A 3 67.54 49.37 -0.26
CA LEU A 3 66.58 48.27 -0.53
C LEU A 3 66.07 47.57 0.74
N SER A 4 66.74 47.80 1.88
CA SER A 4 66.43 47.16 3.16
C SER A 4 64.97 47.27 3.64
N PRO A 5 64.29 48.44 3.57
CA PRO A 5 62.90 48.54 4.01
C PRO A 5 61.93 47.77 3.09
N ILE A 6 62.26 47.64 1.80
CA ILE A 6 61.44 46.90 0.83
C ILE A 6 61.54 45.40 1.10
N ILE A 7 62.74 44.91 1.37
CA ILE A 7 62.97 43.49 1.70
C ILE A 7 62.29 43.12 3.01
N ALA A 8 62.36 43.99 4.03
CA ALA A 8 61.69 43.77 5.31
C ALA A 8 60.15 43.72 5.17
N ALA A 9 59.57 44.63 4.38
CA ALA A 9 58.14 44.65 4.11
C ALA A 9 57.68 43.42 3.32
N ALA A 10 58.48 42.98 2.34
CA ALA A 10 58.20 41.78 1.55
C ALA A 10 58.30 40.50 2.39
N ALA A 11 59.30 40.39 3.26
CA ALA A 11 59.43 39.25 4.16
C ALA A 11 58.24 39.17 5.14
N LEU A 12 57.83 40.32 5.69
CA LEU A 12 56.68 40.41 6.58
C LEU A 12 55.37 40.04 5.85
N SER A 13 55.15 40.54 4.62
CA SER A 13 53.94 40.21 3.86
C SER A 13 53.88 38.73 3.44
N CYS A 14 55.01 38.10 3.12
CA CYS A 14 55.08 36.67 2.83
C CYS A 14 54.72 35.80 4.05
N LEU A 15 55.06 36.21 5.27
CA LEU A 15 54.71 35.49 6.50
C LEU A 15 53.19 35.48 6.76
N PHE A 16 52.48 36.56 6.40
CA PHE A 16 51.03 36.62 6.54
C PHE A 16 50.28 35.78 5.49
N ALA A 17 50.85 35.60 4.29
CA ALA A 17 50.24 34.80 3.23
C ALA A 17 50.18 33.29 3.53
N VAL A 18 51.03 32.79 4.45
CA VAL A 18 51.09 31.36 4.82
C VAL A 18 49.92 30.93 5.73
N ASN A 19 49.22 31.86 6.38
CA ASN A 19 48.17 31.54 7.35
C ASN A 19 46.75 31.49 6.76
N ALA A 20 46.59 31.64 5.45
CA ALA A 20 45.31 31.42 4.78
C ALA A 20 45.01 29.90 4.67
N ASN A 21 44.72 29.27 5.81
CA ASN A 21 44.18 27.92 5.86
C ASN A 21 42.67 28.00 5.67
N ALA A 22 42.18 27.70 4.46
CA ALA A 22 40.77 27.43 4.26
C ALA A 22 40.44 26.09 4.91
N GLU A 23 39.39 26.05 5.72
CA GLU A 23 38.84 24.78 6.19
C GLU A 23 38.53 23.91 4.98
N GLN A 24 39.18 22.75 4.91
CA GLN A 24 38.95 21.82 3.83
C GLN A 24 37.59 21.17 4.07
N TYR A 25 36.59 21.50 3.24
CA TYR A 25 35.29 20.87 3.32
C TYR A 25 35.42 19.39 2.92
N HIS A 26 35.26 18.48 3.88
CA HIS A 26 35.40 17.04 3.68
C HIS A 26 34.17 16.39 3.01
N GLY A 27 33.18 17.19 2.60
CA GLY A 27 31.91 16.68 2.11
C GLY A 27 30.99 16.19 3.23
N VAL A 28 29.81 15.71 2.83
CA VAL A 28 28.88 15.00 3.71
C VAL A 28 29.23 13.51 3.70
N LEU A 29 29.17 12.86 4.86
CA LEU A 29 29.27 11.40 4.99
C LEU A 29 28.32 10.71 4.00
N GLN A 30 28.89 9.95 3.07
CA GLN A 30 28.16 9.16 2.10
C GLN A 30 27.96 7.76 2.67
N PHE A 31 26.70 7.36 2.86
CA PHE A 31 26.36 6.01 3.26
C PHE A 31 25.97 5.21 2.04
N LYS A 32 26.71 4.13 1.76
CA LYS A 32 26.28 3.11 0.81
C LYS A 32 25.58 2.02 1.62
N SER A 33 24.31 1.76 1.32
CA SER A 33 23.63 0.60 1.86
C SER A 33 24.37 -0.67 1.42
N THR A 34 24.65 -1.56 2.36
CA THR A 34 25.24 -2.88 2.07
C THR A 34 24.18 -3.87 1.56
N ALA A 35 22.90 -3.60 1.83
CA ALA A 35 21.78 -4.39 1.35
C ALA A 35 21.08 -3.72 0.16
N SER A 36 20.70 -4.53 -0.82
CA SER A 36 19.85 -4.16 -1.95
C SER A 36 18.41 -3.92 -1.49
N ARG A 37 17.62 -3.17 -2.28
CA ARG A 37 16.19 -2.95 -1.97
C ARG A 37 15.40 -4.27 -1.93
N ALA A 38 15.76 -5.23 -2.77
CA ALA A 38 15.11 -6.53 -2.82
C ALA A 38 15.34 -7.33 -1.53
N GLU A 39 16.57 -7.31 -1.00
CA GLU A 39 16.91 -7.96 0.28
C GLU A 39 16.17 -7.30 1.44
N VAL A 40 16.13 -5.96 1.49
CA VAL A 40 15.37 -5.23 2.52
C VAL A 40 13.88 -5.55 2.45
N GLN A 41 13.32 -5.64 1.25
CA GLN A 41 11.91 -6.00 1.06
C GLN A 41 11.62 -7.42 1.51
N ALA A 42 12.47 -8.39 1.14
CA ALA A 42 12.33 -9.78 1.56
C ALA A 42 12.41 -9.90 3.08
N GLN A 43 13.36 -9.20 3.71
CA GLN A 43 13.52 -9.21 5.17
C GLN A 43 12.36 -8.51 5.89
N ALA A 44 11.84 -7.41 5.34
CA ALA A 44 10.66 -6.73 5.87
C ALA A 44 9.44 -7.65 5.86
N LEU A 45 9.17 -8.33 4.75
CA LEU A 45 8.07 -9.30 4.65
C LEU A 45 8.22 -10.43 5.65
N ALA A 46 9.41 -11.04 5.74
CA ALA A 46 9.69 -12.11 6.69
C ALA A 46 9.45 -11.65 8.15
N THR A 47 9.87 -10.43 8.48
CA THR A 47 9.71 -9.86 9.83
C THR A 47 8.25 -9.49 10.13
N SER A 48 7.51 -8.95 9.16
CA SER A 48 6.09 -8.63 9.33
C SER A 48 5.22 -9.86 9.56
N HIS A 49 5.64 -11.02 9.04
CA HIS A 49 4.97 -12.30 9.27
C HIS A 49 5.51 -13.06 10.49
N ALA A 50 6.57 -12.57 11.13
CA ALA A 50 7.10 -13.20 12.33
C ALA A 50 6.11 -13.07 13.50
N PRO A 51 6.07 -14.05 14.42
CA PRO A 51 5.31 -13.93 15.66
C PRO A 51 5.77 -12.70 16.45
N ASP A 52 4.82 -11.87 16.89
CA ASP A 52 5.11 -10.75 17.78
C ASP A 52 5.47 -11.28 19.19
N PRO A 53 6.69 -11.04 19.70
CA PRO A 53 7.10 -11.51 21.02
C PRO A 53 6.44 -10.75 22.18
N PHE A 54 5.78 -9.62 21.92
CA PHE A 54 5.06 -8.80 22.93
C PHE A 54 3.54 -8.91 22.82
N ARG A 55 3.05 -9.83 21.98
CA ARG A 55 1.65 -9.99 21.61
C ARG A 55 0.71 -10.33 22.78
N GLU A 56 1.26 -10.88 23.86
CA GLU A 56 0.54 -11.32 25.07
C GLU A 56 -0.18 -10.17 25.81
N GLY A 57 0.03 -8.91 25.42
CA GLY A 57 -0.56 -7.75 26.10
C GLY A 57 -1.93 -7.28 25.60
N ALA A 58 -2.38 -7.64 24.38
CA ALA A 58 -3.64 -7.07 23.87
C ALA A 58 -4.48 -7.98 22.96
N TYR A 59 -3.92 -8.63 21.93
CA TYR A 59 -4.71 -9.43 20.98
C TYR A 59 -3.82 -10.46 20.25
N ALA A 60 -3.32 -11.44 20.99
CA ALA A 60 -2.54 -12.51 20.43
C ALA A 60 -3.36 -13.49 19.58
N GLY A 61 -3.49 -13.20 18.28
CA GLY A 61 -3.89 -14.19 17.27
C GLY A 61 -4.99 -13.72 16.37
N VAL A 62 -6.07 -13.35 17.04
CA VAL A 62 -7.39 -13.18 16.48
C VAL A 62 -8.05 -12.24 17.49
N ALA A 63 -8.64 -11.14 17.03
CA ALA A 63 -9.58 -10.44 17.90
C ALA A 63 -10.61 -11.49 18.35
N PRO A 64 -10.84 -11.71 19.67
CA PRO A 64 -11.83 -12.69 20.11
C PRO A 64 -13.10 -12.38 19.33
N ALA A 65 -13.68 -13.39 18.69
CA ALA A 65 -14.91 -13.22 17.92
C ALA A 65 -15.87 -12.48 18.84
N LEU A 66 -16.22 -11.23 18.49
CA LEU A 66 -17.22 -10.49 19.26
C LEU A 66 -18.44 -11.40 19.27
N GLY A 67 -18.77 -11.95 20.45
CA GLY A 67 -19.93 -12.80 20.65
C GLY A 67 -21.15 -11.99 20.25
N GLY A 68 -21.62 -12.21 19.02
CA GLY A 68 -22.52 -11.27 18.36
C GLY A 68 -22.36 -11.16 16.85
N GLN A 69 -21.47 -11.92 16.19
CA GLN A 69 -21.54 -12.07 14.74
C GLN A 69 -22.75 -12.92 14.36
N ILE A 70 -23.91 -12.26 14.27
CA ILE A 70 -25.05 -12.75 13.51
C ILE A 70 -24.51 -13.14 12.13
N ASP A 71 -24.77 -14.38 11.70
CA ASP A 71 -24.39 -14.86 10.36
C ASP A 71 -24.76 -13.78 9.32
N LYS A 72 -23.84 -13.45 8.42
CA LYS A 72 -24.08 -12.48 7.34
C LYS A 72 -25.37 -12.80 6.58
N THR A 73 -25.70 -14.08 6.44
CA THR A 73 -26.95 -14.56 5.83
C THR A 73 -28.17 -14.09 6.62
N ASN A 74 -28.12 -14.20 7.95
CA ASN A 74 -29.18 -13.76 8.85
C ASN A 74 -29.29 -12.22 8.89
N VAL A 75 -28.16 -11.50 8.88
CA VAL A 75 -28.15 -10.03 8.76
C VAL A 75 -28.80 -9.60 7.46
N HIS A 76 -28.46 -10.26 6.34
CA HIS A 76 -29.02 -9.95 5.04
C HIS A 76 -30.53 -10.22 4.98
N ALA A 77 -30.99 -11.36 5.53
CA ALA A 77 -32.40 -11.69 5.61
C ALA A 77 -33.19 -10.69 6.47
N GLN A 78 -32.66 -10.29 7.63
CA GLN A 78 -33.28 -9.29 8.49
C GLN A 78 -33.35 -7.92 7.83
N ALA A 79 -32.27 -7.49 7.16
CA ALA A 79 -32.24 -6.23 6.42
C ALA A 79 -33.27 -6.20 5.28
N LEU A 80 -33.44 -7.31 4.55
CA LEU A 80 -34.43 -7.42 3.48
C LEU A 80 -35.87 -7.32 4.03
N THR A 81 -36.15 -8.00 5.14
CA THR A 81 -37.45 -7.94 5.81
C THR A 81 -37.75 -6.54 6.33
N ALA A 82 -36.77 -5.88 6.97
CA ALA A 82 -36.91 -4.51 7.44
C ALA A 82 -37.14 -3.51 6.29
N ALA A 83 -36.44 -3.67 5.17
CA ALA A 83 -36.65 -2.85 3.97
C ALA A 83 -38.04 -3.03 3.36
N ARG A 84 -38.65 -4.22 3.49
CA ARG A 84 -40.01 -4.50 3.02
C ARG A 84 -41.10 -4.05 4.00
N ALA A 85 -40.82 -4.07 5.31
CA ALA A 85 -41.78 -3.72 6.36
C ALA A 85 -42.29 -2.26 6.28
N GLY A 86 -41.51 -1.35 5.71
CA GLY A 86 -41.90 0.05 5.50
C GLY A 86 -42.45 0.36 4.10
N ASN A 87 -42.54 -0.64 3.21
CA ASN A 87 -43.03 -0.43 1.86
C ASN A 87 -44.50 -0.88 1.78
N PRO A 88 -45.49 0.05 1.76
CA PRO A 88 -46.90 -0.28 1.61
C PRO A 88 -47.23 -0.94 0.25
N PHE A 89 -46.27 -0.92 -0.69
CA PHE A 89 -46.31 -1.63 -1.95
C PHE A 89 -45.31 -2.79 -2.02
N GLY A 90 -44.73 -3.24 -0.90
CA GLY A 90 -43.68 -4.27 -0.88
C GLY A 90 -44.15 -5.62 -1.42
N ASP A 91 -45.39 -5.97 -1.12
CA ASP A 91 -46.05 -7.19 -1.61
C ASP A 91 -46.57 -7.03 -3.04
N SER A 92 -46.75 -5.79 -3.50
CA SER A 92 -47.27 -5.44 -4.83
C SER A 92 -46.23 -4.84 -5.78
N ALA A 93 -44.96 -4.69 -5.37
CA ALA A 93 -43.90 -4.13 -6.20
C ALA A 93 -43.59 -5.01 -7.43
N GLY A 94 -44.03 -6.27 -7.42
CA GLY A 94 -44.10 -7.16 -8.58
C GLY A 94 -45.52 -7.48 -9.07
N ALA A 95 -46.56 -7.03 -8.37
CA ALA A 95 -47.96 -7.25 -8.76
C ALA A 95 -48.37 -6.20 -9.79
N GLY A 96 -48.14 -6.50 -11.07
CA GLY A 96 -48.50 -5.63 -12.19
C GLY A 96 -47.33 -5.26 -13.10
N VAL A 97 -46.09 -5.55 -12.69
CA VAL A 97 -44.98 -5.59 -13.65
C VAL A 97 -45.22 -6.83 -14.51
N ALA A 98 -45.62 -6.62 -15.77
CA ALA A 98 -45.57 -7.70 -16.75
C ALA A 98 -44.17 -8.29 -16.66
N SER A 99 -44.06 -9.54 -16.19
CA SER A 99 -42.80 -10.26 -16.23
C SER A 99 -42.37 -10.17 -17.68
N VAL A 100 -41.32 -9.42 -17.97
CA VAL A 100 -40.68 -9.47 -19.28
C VAL A 100 -40.40 -10.95 -19.45
N PHE A 101 -41.16 -11.57 -20.36
CA PHE A 101 -41.00 -12.98 -20.72
C PHE A 101 -39.50 -13.17 -20.83
N PRO A 102 -38.86 -14.03 -20.01
CA PRO A 102 -37.46 -14.30 -20.23
C PRO A 102 -37.43 -14.81 -21.67
N GLY A 103 -36.85 -14.05 -22.59
CA GLY A 103 -36.44 -14.61 -23.87
C GLY A 103 -35.77 -15.93 -23.53
N ALA A 104 -36.06 -16.99 -24.29
CA ALA A 104 -35.80 -18.41 -24.00
C ALA A 104 -34.32 -18.78 -23.72
N VAL A 105 -33.47 -17.78 -23.56
CA VAL A 105 -32.09 -17.83 -23.16
C VAL A 105 -32.02 -18.12 -21.66
N ASP A 106 -31.59 -19.34 -21.34
CA ASP A 106 -31.18 -19.68 -19.99
C ASP A 106 -30.01 -18.78 -19.57
N ARG A 107 -30.27 -17.87 -18.62
CA ARG A 107 -29.24 -16.96 -18.10
C ARG A 107 -28.11 -17.69 -17.38
N GLN A 108 -28.34 -18.89 -16.87
CA GLN A 108 -27.27 -19.71 -16.28
C GLN A 108 -26.30 -20.17 -17.36
N ALA A 109 -26.82 -20.64 -18.50
CA ALA A 109 -26.00 -20.99 -19.65
C ALA A 109 -25.15 -19.82 -20.14
N VAL A 110 -25.74 -18.63 -20.29
CA VAL A 110 -25.01 -17.41 -20.71
C VAL A 110 -23.89 -17.04 -19.72
N ARG A 111 -24.16 -17.16 -18.42
CA ARG A 111 -23.15 -16.86 -17.38
C ARG A 111 -22.02 -17.88 -17.38
N ALA A 112 -22.31 -19.15 -17.64
CA ALA A 112 -21.30 -20.19 -17.76
C ALA A 112 -20.40 -19.96 -18.98
N GLU A 113 -21.01 -19.64 -20.12
CA GLU A 113 -20.30 -19.33 -21.36
C GLU A 113 -19.40 -18.10 -21.23
N ALA A 114 -19.90 -17.02 -20.62
CA ALA A 114 -19.11 -15.81 -20.38
C ALA A 114 -17.85 -16.09 -19.54
N ARG A 115 -17.95 -16.94 -18.51
CA ARG A 115 -16.79 -17.33 -17.68
C ARG A 115 -15.79 -18.19 -18.47
N ALA A 116 -16.27 -19.11 -19.30
CA ALA A 116 -15.42 -19.96 -20.12
C ALA A 116 -14.67 -19.16 -21.20
N THR A 117 -15.31 -18.14 -21.79
CA THR A 117 -14.68 -17.23 -22.75
C THR A 117 -13.66 -16.32 -22.08
N ALA A 118 -13.96 -15.77 -20.89
CA ALA A 118 -13.00 -15.00 -20.11
C ALA A 118 -11.76 -15.82 -19.74
N ALA A 119 -11.94 -17.10 -19.34
CA ALA A 119 -10.83 -17.99 -19.03
C ALA A 119 -9.94 -18.29 -20.26
N ARG A 120 -10.53 -18.43 -21.46
CA ARG A 120 -9.78 -18.60 -22.71
C ARG A 120 -9.01 -17.35 -23.12
N GLY A 121 -9.62 -16.17 -23.01
CA GLY A 121 -8.94 -14.90 -23.30
C GLY A 121 -7.75 -14.63 -22.37
N VAL A 122 -7.80 -15.09 -21.12
CA VAL A 122 -6.66 -15.03 -20.18
C VAL A 122 -5.55 -16.02 -20.58
N ALA A 123 -5.88 -17.18 -21.14
CA ALA A 123 -4.90 -18.17 -21.56
C ALA A 123 -4.16 -17.78 -22.87
N GLU A 124 -4.84 -17.15 -23.82
CA GLU A 124 -4.21 -16.63 -25.05
C GLU A 124 -3.32 -15.40 -24.80
N ALA A 125 -3.60 -14.62 -23.75
CA ALA A 125 -2.75 -13.49 -23.35
C ALA A 125 -1.43 -13.89 -22.63
N LEU A 126 -1.26 -15.20 -22.36
CA LEU A 126 -0.09 -15.77 -21.67
C LEU A 126 0.82 -16.60 -22.60
N GLN A 127 0.57 -16.59 -23.92
CA GLN A 127 1.46 -17.13 -24.96
C GLN A 127 2.11 -16.00 -25.75
#